data_AF-A0A7C4EZI6-F1
#
_entry.id   AF-A0A7C4EZI6-F1
#
_cell.length_a   1.000
_cell.length_b   1.000
_cell.length_c   1.000
_cell.angle_alpha   90.00
_cell.angle_beta   90.00
_cell.angle_gamma   90.00
#
_symmetry.space_group_name_H-M   'P 1'
#
loop_
_entity.id
_entity.type
_entity.pdbx_description
1 polymer ?
#
loop_
_entity_poly.entity_id
_entity_poly.type
_entity_poly.pdbx_seq_one_letter_code
_entity_poly.pdbx_strand_id
1 'polypeptide(L)'
;MERNMRIFRLAEGLLIPLIGEGGEQAANSEWFTKLLESIVDSVEKTVSAFSQMVLQASLRILSMIYAPMAVIGVILYVTKVNKYLGRDLIYGALLLAFFSEFILPVLL
;
A
#
# COMPACT_ATOMS: atom_id res chain seq x y z
N MET A 1 -55.78 -9.83 -46.02
CA MET A 1 -54.35 -9.93 -45.65
C MET A 1 -53.69 -8.58 -45.32
N GLU A 2 -54.37 -7.43 -45.41
CA GLU A 2 -53.72 -6.10 -45.26
C GLU A 2 -53.77 -5.46 -43.86
N ARG A 3 -54.56 -6.01 -42.92
CA ARG A 3 -54.73 -5.42 -41.58
C ARG A 3 -53.55 -5.71 -40.64
N ASN A 4 -52.88 -6.86 -40.80
CA ASN A 4 -51.74 -7.24 -39.96
C ASN A 4 -50.43 -6.52 -40.34
N MET A 5 -50.34 -5.96 -41.55
CA MET A 5 -49.14 -5.25 -42.03
C MET A 5 -49.04 -3.81 -41.47
N ARG A 6 -50.15 -3.22 -41.01
CA ARG A 6 -50.14 -1.87 -40.41
C ARG A 6 -49.73 -1.88 -38.93
N ILE A 7 -50.00 -2.98 -38.21
CA ILE A 7 -49.62 -3.12 -36.79
C ILE A 7 -48.10 -3.28 -36.65
N PHE A 8 -47.44 -3.99 -37.57
CA PHE A 8 -45.97 -4.11 -37.59
C PHE A 8 -45.27 -2.77 -37.89
N ARG A 9 -45.82 -1.93 -38.77
CA ARG A 9 -45.26 -0.59 -39.04
C ARG A 9 -45.46 0.41 -37.91
N LEU A 10 -46.54 0.29 -37.13
CA LEU A 10 -46.74 1.11 -35.94
C LEU A 10 -45.78 0.70 -34.81
N ALA A 11 -45.43 -0.59 -34.70
CA ALA A 11 -44.42 -1.06 -33.76
C ALA A 11 -43.00 -0.57 -34.12
N GLU A 12 -42.62 -0.56 -35.41
CA GLU A 12 -41.33 0.01 -35.85
C GLU A 12 -41.24 1.53 -35.67
N GLY A 13 -42.36 2.26 -35.76
CA GLY A 13 -42.41 3.71 -35.54
C GLY A 13 -42.45 4.13 -34.08
N LEU A 14 -42.79 3.23 -33.14
CA LEU A 14 -42.83 3.50 -31.69
C LEU A 14 -41.62 2.96 -30.92
N LEU A 15 -40.81 2.09 -31.53
CA LEU A 15 -39.70 1.43 -30.83
C LEU A 15 -38.37 2.21 -30.85
N ILE A 16 -38.24 3.32 -31.60
CA ILE A 16 -37.03 4.15 -31.55
C ILE A 16 -37.44 5.62 -31.79
N PRO A 17 -37.30 6.52 -30.80
CA PRO A 17 -36.07 6.70 -30.03
C PRO A 17 -36.33 6.70 -28.52
N LEU A 18 -36.14 5.56 -27.87
CA LEU A 18 -35.87 5.50 -26.43
C LEU A 18 -34.46 4.99 -26.13
N ILE A 19 -33.56 5.07 -27.10
CA ILE A 19 -32.12 5.05 -26.84
C ILE A 19 -31.67 6.49 -26.67
N GLY A 20 -32.01 7.04 -25.50
CA GLY A 20 -31.26 8.11 -24.85
C GLY A 20 -29.96 7.56 -24.20
N GLU A 21 -29.46 6.40 -24.62
CA GLU A 21 -28.37 5.69 -23.94
C GLU A 21 -26.96 6.12 -24.36
N GLY A 22 -26.81 7.18 -25.15
CA GLY A 22 -25.49 7.75 -25.45
C GLY A 22 -24.97 8.71 -24.38
N GLY A 23 -25.87 9.38 -23.65
CA GLY A 23 -25.53 10.42 -22.68
C GLY A 23 -25.39 9.92 -21.25
N GLU A 24 -26.27 9.01 -20.81
CA GLU A 24 -26.24 8.47 -19.45
C GLU A 24 -25.11 7.45 -19.23
N GLN A 25 -24.79 6.62 -20.23
CA GLN A 25 -23.67 5.68 -20.13
C GLN A 25 -22.31 6.40 -20.16
N ALA A 26 -22.19 7.49 -20.93
CA ALA A 26 -20.98 8.32 -20.95
C ALA A 26 -20.79 9.10 -19.64
N ALA A 27 -21.86 9.72 -19.12
CA ALA A 27 -21.81 10.42 -17.82
C ALA A 27 -21.56 9.47 -16.64
N ASN A 28 -22.14 8.27 -16.67
CA ASN A 28 -21.96 7.26 -15.62
C ASN A 28 -20.56 6.64 -15.67
N SER A 29 -20.01 6.36 -16.85
CA SER A 29 -18.63 5.84 -16.98
C SER A 29 -17.56 6.87 -16.62
N GLU A 30 -17.74 8.16 -16.93
CA GLU A 30 -16.85 9.23 -16.46
C GLU A 30 -16.92 9.42 -14.94
N TRP A 31 -18.10 9.33 -14.35
CA TRP A 31 -18.25 9.41 -12.89
C TRP A 31 -17.65 8.18 -12.18
N PHE A 32 -17.86 6.97 -12.71
CA PHE A 32 -17.26 5.74 -12.18
C PHE A 32 -15.74 5.74 -12.29
N THR A 33 -15.18 6.19 -13.42
CA THR A 33 -13.72 6.28 -13.60
C THR A 33 -13.10 7.30 -12.66
N LYS A 34 -13.71 8.48 -12.48
CA LYS A 34 -13.28 9.46 -11.48
C LYS A 34 -13.35 8.95 -10.05
N LEU A 35 -14.36 8.14 -9.72
CA LEU A 35 -14.44 7.49 -8.41
C LEU A 35 -13.32 6.47 -8.21
N LEU A 36 -13.03 5.64 -9.22
CA LEU A 36 -11.94 4.68 -9.17
C LEU A 36 -10.58 5.38 -9.05
N GLU A 37 -10.34 6.43 -9.83
CA GLU A 37 -9.12 7.26 -9.69
C GLU A 37 -9.01 7.85 -8.29
N SER A 38 -10.09 8.41 -7.74
CA SER A 38 -10.08 9.00 -6.40
C SER A 38 -9.84 7.96 -5.30
N ILE A 39 -10.37 6.74 -5.44
CA ILE A 39 -10.11 5.63 -4.52
C ILE A 39 -8.67 5.17 -4.64
N VAL A 40 -8.15 4.98 -5.86
CA VAL A 40 -6.76 4.57 -6.10
C VAL A 40 -5.80 5.61 -5.54
N ASP A 41 -6.02 6.89 -5.81
CA ASP A 41 -5.25 8.00 -5.24
C ASP A 41 -5.27 8.00 -3.72
N SER A 42 -6.44 7.75 -3.13
CA SER A 42 -6.60 7.70 -1.68
C SER A 42 -5.88 6.50 -1.06
N VAL A 43 -5.93 5.34 -1.72
CA VAL A 43 -5.21 4.13 -1.32
C VAL A 43 -3.71 4.35 -1.47
N GLU A 44 -3.24 4.90 -2.58
CA GLU A 44 -1.82 5.18 -2.81
C GLU A 44 -1.25 6.15 -1.77
N LYS A 45 -1.97 7.24 -1.48
CA LYS A 45 -1.59 8.19 -0.43
C LYS A 45 -1.57 7.53 0.95
N THR A 46 -2.55 6.68 1.25
CA THR A 46 -2.63 5.96 2.53
C THR A 46 -1.50 4.94 2.66
N VAL A 47 -1.21 4.18 1.62
CA VAL A 47 -0.13 3.18 1.59
C VAL A 47 1.23 3.86 1.69
N SER A 48 1.43 4.98 1.00
CA SER A 48 2.67 5.75 1.08
C SER A 48 2.89 6.32 2.49
N ALA A 49 1.87 6.97 3.07
CA ALA A 49 1.95 7.50 4.42
C ALA A 49 2.15 6.39 5.48
N PHE A 50 1.45 5.26 5.32
CA PHE A 50 1.61 4.11 6.20
C PHE A 50 3.01 3.50 6.09
N SER A 51 3.53 3.34 4.88
CA SER A 51 4.89 2.85 4.63
C SER A 51 5.94 3.73 5.32
N GLN A 52 5.83 5.05 5.16
CA GLN A 52 6.73 6.01 5.82
C GLN A 52 6.62 5.94 7.35
N MET A 53 5.40 5.83 7.89
CA MET A 53 5.18 5.74 9.33
C MET A 53 5.76 4.43 9.92
N VAL A 54 5.57 3.30 9.22
CA VAL A 54 6.14 2.00 9.62
C VAL A 54 7.66 2.03 9.55
N LEU A 55 8.24 2.61 8.49
CA LEU A 55 9.69 2.78 8.36
C LEU A 55 10.26 3.60 9.53
N GLN A 56 9.69 4.77 9.82
CA GLN A 56 10.15 5.59 10.94
C GLN A 56 9.98 4.90 12.30
N ALA A 57 8.86 4.22 12.52
CA ALA A 57 8.62 3.48 13.75
C ALA A 57 9.64 2.34 13.92
N SER A 58 9.91 1.58 12.86
CA SER A 58 10.88 0.48 12.88
C SER A 58 12.29 0.97 13.18
N LEU A 59 12.74 2.05 12.54
CA LEU A 59 14.04 2.69 12.80
C LEU A 59 14.17 3.10 14.27
N ARG A 60 13.13 3.73 14.81
CA ARG A 60 13.15 4.20 16.20
C ARG A 60 13.21 3.04 17.19
N ILE A 61 12.43 1.98 16.96
CA ILE A 61 12.45 0.78 17.81
C ILE A 61 13.79 0.07 17.72
N LEU A 62 14.32 -0.13 16.50
CA LEU A 62 15.65 -0.71 16.27
C LEU A 62 16.73 0.07 17.02
N SER A 63 16.72 1.40 16.90
CA SER A 63 17.67 2.28 17.59
C SER A 63 17.64 2.17 19.11
N MET A 64 16.46 1.94 19.66
CA MET A 64 16.27 1.78 21.10
C MET A 64 16.77 0.41 21.60
N ILE A 65 16.84 -0.61 20.73
CA ILE A 65 17.20 -1.98 21.11
C ILE A 65 18.69 -2.27 20.85
N TYR A 66 19.24 -1.87 19.71
CA TYR A 66 20.62 -2.27 19.38
C TYR A 66 21.65 -1.61 20.31
N ALA A 67 21.41 -0.39 20.79
CA ALA A 67 22.33 0.33 21.68
C ALA A 67 22.49 -0.37 23.05
N PRO A 68 21.42 -0.65 23.82
CA PRO A 68 21.56 -1.42 25.06
C PRO A 68 22.05 -2.85 24.81
N MET A 69 21.67 -3.47 23.69
CA MET A 69 22.18 -4.81 23.31
C MET A 69 23.70 -4.81 23.12
N ALA A 70 24.26 -3.79 22.44
CA ALA A 70 25.70 -3.63 22.30
C ALA A 70 26.38 -3.41 23.67
N VAL A 71 25.81 -2.54 24.52
CA VAL A 71 26.35 -2.26 25.85
C VAL A 71 26.38 -3.52 26.72
N ILE A 72 25.28 -4.27 26.78
CA ILE A 72 25.20 -5.54 27.52
C ILE A 72 26.21 -6.55 26.96
N GLY A 73 26.33 -6.63 25.63
CA GLY A 73 27.30 -7.50 24.96
C GLY A 73 28.74 -7.19 25.35
N VAL A 74 29.12 -5.91 25.33
CA VAL A 74 30.44 -5.43 25.75
C VAL A 74 30.71 -5.74 27.22
N ILE A 75 29.74 -5.48 28.11
CA ILE A 75 29.87 -5.79 29.54
C ILE A 75 30.11 -7.29 29.75
N LEU A 76 29.32 -8.16 29.12
CA LEU A 76 29.48 -9.61 29.22
C LEU A 76 30.81 -10.11 28.65
N TYR A 77 31.28 -9.48 27.57
CA TYR A 77 32.56 -9.81 26.95
C TYR A 77 33.75 -9.43 27.84
N VAL A 78 33.74 -8.22 28.42
CA VAL A 78 34.81 -7.69 29.28
C VAL A 78 34.86 -8.42 30.63
N THR A 79 33.70 -8.63 31.26
CA THR A 79 33.61 -9.33 32.56
C THR A 79 33.92 -10.83 32.46
N LYS A 80 34.03 -11.37 31.24
CA LYS A 80 34.27 -12.78 30.93
C LYS A 80 33.27 -13.77 31.55
N VAL A 81 32.13 -13.30 32.07
CA VAL A 81 31.07 -14.15 32.64
C VAL A 81 30.57 -15.13 31.58
N ASN A 82 30.31 -14.62 30.36
CA ASN A 82 29.99 -15.45 29.21
C ASN A 82 30.47 -14.78 27.91
N LYS A 83 31.73 -15.04 27.56
CA LYS A 83 32.37 -14.45 26.37
C LYS A 83 31.66 -14.79 25.06
N TYR A 84 31.10 -16.00 24.95
CA TYR A 84 30.42 -16.43 23.72
C TYR A 84 29.14 -15.63 23.53
N LEU A 85 28.31 -15.54 24.58
CA LEU A 85 27.07 -14.78 24.54
C LEU A 85 27.30 -13.28 24.38
N GLY A 86 28.31 -12.71 25.04
CA GLY A 86 28.69 -11.31 24.86
C GLY A 86 29.13 -11.00 23.43
N ARG A 87 29.94 -11.87 22.82
CA ARG A 87 30.38 -11.74 21.43
C ARG A 87 29.21 -11.85 20.45
N ASP A 88 28.30 -12.79 20.66
CA ASP A 88 27.12 -12.96 19.81
C ASP A 88 26.17 -11.76 19.92
N LEU A 89 26.04 -11.17 21.11
CA LEU A 89 25.30 -9.91 21.31
C LEU A 89 25.94 -8.73 20.57
N ILE A 90 27.27 -8.61 20.63
CA ILE A 90 28.00 -7.54 19.94
C ILE A 90 27.84 -7.68 18.42
N TYR A 91 28.01 -8.90 17.88
CA TYR A 91 27.82 -9.14 16.45
C TYR A 91 26.36 -8.91 16.03
N GLY A 92 25.40 -9.35 16.83
CA GLY A 92 23.98 -9.10 16.59
C GLY A 92 23.67 -7.60 16.55
N ALA A 93 24.19 -6.83 17.50
CA ALA A 93 24.00 -5.38 17.56
C ALA A 93 24.69 -4.64 16.40
N LEU A 94 25.90 -5.06 16.02
CA LEU A 94 26.61 -4.53 14.85
C LEU A 94 25.86 -4.79 13.55
N LEU A 95 25.35 -6.02 13.38
CA LEU A 95 24.58 -6.40 12.20
C LEU A 95 23.27 -5.62 12.15
N LEU A 96 22.56 -5.50 13.27
CA LEU A 96 21.36 -4.67 13.39
C LEU A 96 21.62 -3.20 13.07
N ALA A 97 22.70 -2.63 13.60
CA ALA A 97 23.11 -1.26 13.30
C ALA A 97 23.36 -1.08 11.81
N PHE A 98 24.11 -2.00 11.19
CA PHE A 98 24.38 -1.99 9.75
C PHE A 98 23.11 -2.06 8.91
N PHE A 99 22.19 -2.97 9.22
CA PHE A 99 20.89 -3.03 8.53
C PHE A 99 20.10 -1.73 8.71
N SER A 100 20.11 -1.15 9.91
CA SER A 100 19.36 0.06 10.19
C SER A 100 19.93 1.31 9.50
N GLU A 101 21.23 1.36 9.31
CA GLU A 101 21.94 2.54 8.81
C GLU A 101 22.20 2.49 7.30
N PHE A 102 22.24 1.28 6.70
CA PHE A 102 22.49 1.13 5.26
C PHE A 102 21.25 0.71 4.46
N ILE A 103 20.42 -0.20 4.96
CA ILE A 103 19.32 -0.77 4.17
C ILE A 103 18.05 0.08 4.28
N LEU A 104 17.73 0.55 5.49
CA LEU A 104 16.53 1.37 5.72
C LEU A 104 16.59 2.75 5.04
N PRO A 105 17.69 3.52 5.09
CA PRO A 105 17.75 4.80 4.39
C PRO A 105 17.89 4.68 2.86
N VAL A 106 18.32 3.52 2.34
CA VAL A 106 18.29 3.24 0.89
C VAL A 106 16.85 3.02 0.37
N LEU A 107 15.93 2.63 1.26
CA LEU A 107 14.50 2.44 0.95
C LEU A 107 13.65 3.70 1.17
N LEU A 108 14.22 4.75 1.75
CA LEU A 108 13.62 6.09 1.90
C LEU A 108 13.91 6.95 0.67
#